data_AF-A0A0Q3QL24-F1
#
_entry.id   AF-A0A0Q3QL24-F1
#
_cell.length_a   1.000
_cell.length_b   1.000
_cell.length_c   1.000
_cell.angle_alpha   90.00
_cell.angle_beta   90.00
_cell.angle_gamma   90.00
#
_symmetry.space_group_name_H-M   'P 1'
#
loop_
_entity.id
_entity.type
_entity.pdbx_description
1 polymer ?
#
loop_
_entity_poly.entity_id
_entity_poly.type
_entity_poly.pdbx_seq_one_letter_code
_entity_poly.pdbx_strand_id
1 'polypeptide(L)'
;MEICEFKPIRMDDIPAMADLLIHRQNFEGEVFPFLKNSCLHAEYTTDILGKLFVNSKVIGIGAFTNNELVGYIIGEIKIDTVRGRHIWVPYEGIAIRMDQSSELIRNLYAKVSMAWLEQGCFMHYTIIPLGNQVYLDACQRLSFSIQQVHGVMNMEDYKPFENVSNAEIRAGNKMDSEMMGEMSSIIQSYHNSAPTFEPALPEVVLNIKEGYKRIAEGNDETCLIAIKDMKELGFQVYYPITSDLMTPDNGVELSIAGTYYSQMGRGVGKKLMNEGWRIMKEKGYNSIITDWRITNLASSTFWPKCGFKPIAYRMVRYINSNIAWANFNNPSIKLL
;
A
#
# COMPACT_ATOMS: atom_id res chain seq x y z
N MET A 1 -6.17 34.08 -1.75
CA MET A 1 -5.10 33.06 -1.72
C MET A 1 -3.98 33.68 -0.90
N GLU A 2 -3.79 33.23 0.33
CA GLU A 2 -2.61 33.65 1.10
C GLU A 2 -1.36 33.17 0.36
N ILE A 3 -0.34 34.01 0.29
CA ILE A 3 0.89 33.70 -0.43
C ILE A 3 1.66 32.68 0.42
N CYS A 4 1.67 31.42 -0.03
CA CYS A 4 2.50 30.38 0.58
C CYS A 4 3.95 30.49 0.10
N GLU A 5 4.89 30.45 1.04
CA GLU A 5 6.31 30.26 0.76
C GLU A 5 6.63 28.75 0.74
N PHE A 6 7.41 28.28 -0.23
CA PHE A 6 7.78 26.86 -0.35
C PHE A 6 9.25 26.67 -0.01
N LYS A 7 9.56 25.82 0.98
CA LYS A 7 10.93 25.56 1.46
C LYS A 7 11.19 24.07 1.61
N PRO A 8 12.44 23.59 1.42
CA PRO A 8 12.79 22.22 1.76
C PRO A 8 12.48 21.93 3.24
N ILE A 9 11.84 20.79 3.50
CA ILE A 9 11.60 20.31 4.88
C ILE A 9 12.91 19.81 5.48
N ARG A 10 13.10 20.06 6.78
CA ARG A 10 14.23 19.62 7.59
C ARG A 10 13.75 18.89 8.85
N MET A 11 14.69 18.27 9.56
CA MET A 11 14.39 17.60 10.84
C MET A 11 13.74 18.55 11.87
N ASP A 12 14.11 19.84 11.86
CA ASP A 12 13.53 20.84 12.76
C ASP A 12 12.03 21.09 12.51
N ASP A 13 11.52 20.73 11.32
CA ASP A 13 10.10 20.88 10.97
C ASP A 13 9.24 19.70 11.44
N ILE A 14 9.84 18.60 11.90
CA ILE A 14 9.13 17.36 12.27
C ILE A 14 7.99 17.59 13.27
N PRO A 15 8.15 18.39 14.36
CA PRO A 15 7.04 18.66 15.27
C PRO A 15 5.82 19.24 14.57
N ALA A 16 6.01 20.23 13.68
CA ALA A 16 4.93 20.83 12.92
C ALA A 16 4.32 19.86 11.88
N MET A 17 5.15 18.99 11.29
CA MET A 17 4.67 17.92 10.41
C MET A 17 3.79 16.92 11.18
N ALA A 18 4.22 16.53 12.38
CA ALA A 18 3.49 15.60 13.24
C ALA A 18 2.13 16.17 13.62
N ASP A 19 2.06 17.45 13.96
CA ASP A 19 0.79 18.13 14.24
C ASP A 19 -0.15 18.07 13.03
N LEU A 20 0.32 18.42 11.83
CA LEU A 20 -0.50 18.33 10.61
C LEU A 20 -0.97 16.89 10.33
N LEU A 21 -0.08 15.91 10.51
CA LEU A 21 -0.38 14.50 10.29
C LEU A 21 -1.43 13.97 11.27
N ILE A 22 -1.35 14.35 12.55
CA ILE A 22 -2.34 14.00 13.57
C ILE A 22 -3.70 14.61 13.25
N HIS A 23 -3.76 15.86 12.80
CA HIS A 23 -5.01 16.49 12.38
C HIS A 23 -5.62 15.77 11.18
N ARG A 24 -4.82 15.45 10.16
CA ARG A 24 -5.24 14.63 9.03
C ARG A 24 -5.78 13.28 9.51
N GLN A 25 -5.04 12.59 10.37
CA GLN A 25 -5.39 11.26 10.88
C GLN A 25 -6.67 11.26 11.72
N ASN A 26 -6.89 12.30 12.53
CA ASN A 26 -8.14 12.45 13.29
C ASN A 26 -9.36 12.57 12.37
N PHE A 27 -9.23 13.32 11.28
CA PHE A 27 -10.28 13.45 10.27
C PHE A 27 -10.51 12.13 9.51
N GLU A 28 -9.44 11.43 9.12
CA GLU A 28 -9.54 10.07 8.57
C GLU A 28 -10.31 9.12 9.51
N GLY A 29 -10.06 9.26 10.82
CA GLY A 29 -10.74 8.52 11.89
C GLY A 29 -12.23 8.84 12.06
N GLU A 30 -12.77 9.87 11.40
CA GLU A 30 -14.24 10.09 11.33
C GLU A 30 -14.90 9.15 10.31
N VAL A 31 -14.19 8.84 9.22
CA VAL A 31 -14.65 7.92 8.17
C VAL A 31 -14.30 6.47 8.51
N PHE A 32 -13.11 6.25 9.07
CA PHE A 32 -12.58 4.95 9.43
C PHE A 32 -12.23 4.92 10.93
N PRO A 33 -13.20 4.65 11.83
CA PRO A 33 -12.99 4.77 13.28
C PRO A 33 -11.81 3.99 13.86
N PHE A 34 -11.43 2.85 13.25
CA PHE A 34 -10.29 2.04 13.69
C PHE A 34 -8.93 2.75 13.52
N LEU A 35 -8.86 3.83 12.73
CA LEU A 35 -7.66 4.65 12.55
C LEU A 35 -7.37 5.55 13.76
N LYS A 36 -8.31 5.65 14.71
CA LYS A 36 -8.08 6.21 16.06
C LYS A 36 -7.50 5.13 16.97
N ASN A 37 -6.36 4.60 16.56
CA ASN A 37 -5.66 3.49 17.21
C ASN A 37 -4.65 4.01 18.26
N SER A 38 -3.96 3.07 18.92
CA SER A 38 -2.97 3.35 19.95
C SER A 38 -1.74 4.11 19.44
N CYS A 39 -1.49 4.17 18.13
CA CYS A 39 -0.38 4.91 17.52
C CYS A 39 -0.69 6.38 17.25
N LEU A 40 -1.96 6.82 17.37
CA LEU A 40 -2.36 8.21 17.13
C LEU A 40 -2.02 9.12 18.31
N HIS A 41 -0.73 9.38 18.51
CA HIS A 41 -0.23 10.36 19.46
C HIS A 41 1.05 11.06 18.96
N ALA A 42 1.38 12.19 19.58
CA ALA A 42 2.48 13.07 19.15
C ALA A 42 3.85 12.40 19.17
N GLU A 43 4.15 11.63 20.22
CA GLU A 43 5.43 10.93 20.36
C GLU A 43 5.65 9.90 19.23
N TYR A 44 4.69 9.00 18.99
CA TYR A 44 4.78 8.02 17.90
C TYR A 44 4.88 8.71 16.54
N THR A 45 4.03 9.69 16.29
CA THR A 45 4.00 10.42 15.01
C THR A 45 5.33 11.15 14.74
N THR A 46 5.92 11.74 15.76
CA THR A 46 7.24 12.40 15.68
C THR A 46 8.35 11.37 15.40
N ASP A 47 8.34 10.23 16.10
CA ASP A 47 9.33 9.16 15.94
C ASP A 47 9.30 8.54 14.53
N ILE A 48 8.13 8.20 14.01
CA ILE A 48 8.03 7.61 12.66
C ILE A 48 8.49 8.61 11.57
N LEU A 49 8.15 9.90 11.71
CA LEU A 49 8.63 10.93 10.79
C LEU A 49 10.15 11.11 10.91
N GLY A 50 10.69 11.11 12.14
CA GLY A 50 12.14 11.19 12.38
C GLY A 50 12.91 10.03 11.77
N LYS A 51 12.39 8.80 11.90
CA LYS A 51 12.98 7.60 11.29
C LYS A 51 13.12 7.71 9.77
N LEU A 52 12.20 8.40 9.09
CA LEU A 52 12.31 8.64 7.63
C LEU A 52 13.54 9.50 7.30
N PHE A 53 13.85 10.54 8.08
CA PHE A 53 15.02 11.39 7.81
C PHE A 53 16.36 10.74 8.18
N VAL A 54 16.38 9.81 9.13
CA VAL A 54 17.60 9.14 9.59
C VAL A 54 17.97 7.96 8.71
N ASN A 55 16.99 7.13 8.35
CA ASN A 55 17.25 5.82 7.74
C ASN A 55 17.21 5.85 6.21
N SER A 56 16.73 6.96 5.63
CA SER A 56 16.38 7.03 4.22
C SER A 56 16.85 8.33 3.58
N LYS A 57 17.11 8.28 2.26
CA LYS A 57 17.36 9.50 1.50
C LYS A 57 16.03 10.17 1.16
N VAL A 58 15.55 11.01 2.08
CA VAL A 58 14.30 11.75 1.95
C VAL A 58 14.54 13.12 1.34
N ILE A 59 13.67 13.50 0.40
CA ILE A 59 13.57 14.85 -0.16
C ILE A 59 12.12 15.29 -0.04
N GLY A 60 11.90 16.45 0.57
CA GLY A 60 10.56 17.01 0.72
C GLY A 60 10.52 18.53 0.72
N ILE A 61 9.30 19.05 0.60
CA ILE A 61 8.99 20.48 0.58
C ILE A 61 7.81 20.76 1.51
N GLY A 62 7.89 21.88 2.20
CA GLY A 62 6.85 22.43 3.06
C GLY A 62 6.31 23.72 2.47
N ALA A 63 5.03 23.97 2.70
CA ALA A 63 4.38 25.23 2.41
C ALA A 63 4.15 25.98 3.72
N PHE A 64 4.54 27.25 3.74
CA PHE A 64 4.52 28.09 4.93
C PHE A 64 3.68 29.34 4.69
N THR A 65 2.83 29.67 5.67
CA THR A 65 2.08 30.93 5.72
C THR A 65 2.38 31.60 7.06
N ASN A 66 2.86 32.86 7.04
CA ASN A 66 3.29 33.56 8.27
C ASN A 66 4.28 32.74 9.13
N ASN A 67 5.23 32.06 8.48
CA ASN A 67 6.19 31.12 9.08
C ASN A 67 5.59 29.85 9.72
N GLU A 68 4.29 29.61 9.60
CA GLU A 68 3.65 28.36 10.04
C GLU A 68 3.59 27.35 8.91
N LEU A 69 3.94 26.09 9.19
CA LEU A 69 3.80 25.00 8.23
C LEU A 69 2.31 24.69 8.02
N VAL A 70 1.81 24.89 6.81
CA VAL A 70 0.41 24.61 6.43
C VAL A 70 0.25 23.36 5.57
N GLY A 71 1.35 22.76 5.14
CA GLY A 71 1.35 21.47 4.44
C GLY A 71 2.74 21.03 4.04
N TYR A 72 2.92 19.73 3.85
CA TYR A 72 4.19 19.16 3.40
C TYR A 72 3.99 17.96 2.49
N ILE A 73 5.02 17.65 1.71
CA ILE A 73 5.19 16.36 1.03
C ILE A 73 6.67 15.94 1.14
N ILE A 74 6.90 14.70 1.55
CA ILE A 74 8.22 14.07 1.65
C ILE A 74 8.22 12.74 0.89
N GLY A 75 9.30 12.46 0.18
CA GLY A 75 9.47 11.22 -0.57
C GLY A 75 10.85 10.61 -0.33
N GLU A 76 10.88 9.31 -0.11
CA GLU A 76 12.11 8.52 -0.04
C GLU A 76 12.56 8.11 -1.44
N ILE A 77 13.85 8.24 -1.72
CA ILE A 77 14.46 7.66 -2.93
C ILE A 77 14.71 6.18 -2.68
N LYS A 78 14.03 5.32 -3.43
CA LYS A 78 14.22 3.87 -3.40
C LYS A 78 14.86 3.37 -4.70
N ILE A 79 15.57 2.25 -4.59
CA ILE A 79 16.17 1.55 -5.72
C ILE A 79 15.88 0.06 -5.53
N ASP A 80 15.17 -0.53 -6.48
CA ASP A 80 14.93 -1.98 -6.51
C ASP A 80 15.00 -2.53 -7.94
N THR A 81 15.10 -3.84 -8.10
CA THR A 81 15.27 -4.50 -9.41
C THR A 81 14.06 -4.31 -10.34
N VAL A 82 12.86 -4.16 -9.78
CA VAL A 82 11.60 -4.11 -10.55
C VAL A 82 11.30 -2.69 -11.03
N ARG A 83 11.52 -1.69 -10.17
CA ARG A 83 11.19 -0.28 -10.42
C ARG A 83 12.42 0.56 -10.71
N GLY A 84 13.62 0.03 -10.59
CA GLY A 84 14.82 0.85 -10.60
C GLY A 84 14.74 1.97 -9.56
N ARG A 85 15.26 3.14 -9.91
CA ARG A 85 15.23 4.32 -9.06
C ARG A 85 13.88 5.03 -9.13
N HIS A 86 13.24 5.23 -7.98
CA HIS A 86 11.91 5.84 -7.89
C HIS A 86 11.73 6.60 -6.55
N ILE A 87 10.67 7.39 -6.47
CA ILE A 87 10.22 8.02 -5.23
C ILE A 87 9.12 7.21 -4.59
N TRP A 88 9.19 7.05 -3.27
CA TRP A 88 8.14 6.51 -2.43
C TRP A 88 7.70 7.56 -1.40
N VAL A 89 6.52 8.12 -1.57
CA VAL A 89 5.85 8.94 -0.55
C VAL A 89 5.04 7.98 0.33
N PRO A 90 5.46 7.72 1.59
CA PRO A 90 4.75 6.83 2.49
C PRO A 90 3.40 7.43 2.92
N TYR A 91 2.58 6.68 3.66
CA TYR A 91 1.25 7.13 4.09
C TYR A 91 1.31 8.42 4.92
N GLU A 92 2.35 8.56 5.74
CA GLU A 92 2.70 9.71 6.57
C GLU A 92 3.32 10.87 5.78
N GLY A 93 3.71 10.60 4.54
CA GLY A 93 4.58 11.46 3.74
C GLY A 93 3.89 12.71 3.18
N ILE A 94 2.60 12.90 3.43
CA ILE A 94 1.85 14.06 2.95
C ILE A 94 0.73 14.44 3.92
N ALA A 95 0.73 15.70 4.35
CA ALA A 95 -0.38 16.29 5.10
C ALA A 95 -0.54 17.78 4.75
N ILE A 96 -1.78 18.27 4.84
CA ILE A 96 -2.12 19.70 4.70
C ILE A 96 -3.05 20.10 5.84
N ARG A 97 -3.04 21.37 6.22
CA ARG A 97 -3.97 21.92 7.20
C ARG A 97 -5.41 21.82 6.65
N MET A 98 -6.38 21.58 7.53
CA MET A 98 -7.77 21.27 7.16
C MET A 98 -8.50 22.39 6.40
N ASP A 99 -8.02 23.63 6.49
CA ASP A 99 -8.55 24.79 5.76
C ASP A 99 -7.96 24.93 4.34
N GLN A 100 -6.98 24.10 3.98
CA GLN A 100 -6.31 24.14 2.69
C GLN A 100 -7.02 23.26 1.66
N SER A 101 -6.97 23.68 0.40
CA SER A 101 -7.55 22.92 -0.71
C SER A 101 -6.55 21.93 -1.32
N SER A 102 -7.06 21.05 -2.18
CA SER A 102 -6.25 20.12 -2.98
C SER A 102 -5.20 20.82 -3.86
N GLU A 103 -5.33 22.12 -4.14
CA GLU A 103 -4.31 22.90 -4.86
C GLU A 103 -2.99 23.01 -4.09
N LEU A 104 -3.02 23.03 -2.75
CA LEU A 104 -1.79 23.09 -1.97
C LEU A 104 -0.91 21.86 -2.23
N ILE A 105 -1.53 20.67 -2.28
CA ILE A 105 -0.85 19.42 -2.62
C ILE A 105 -0.25 19.49 -4.03
N ARG A 106 -0.98 20.04 -5.01
CA ARG A 106 -0.50 20.18 -6.38
C ARG A 106 0.71 21.11 -6.47
N ASN A 107 0.70 22.21 -5.73
CA ASN A 107 1.81 23.15 -5.67
C ASN A 107 3.02 22.56 -4.93
N LEU A 108 2.81 21.88 -3.79
CA LEU A 108 3.84 21.12 -3.09
C LEU A 108 4.50 20.10 -4.03
N TYR A 109 3.69 19.30 -4.74
CA TYR A 109 4.19 18.33 -5.71
C TYR A 109 5.01 18.99 -6.82
N ALA A 110 4.50 20.07 -7.42
CA ALA A 110 5.20 20.76 -8.50
C ALA A 110 6.60 21.25 -8.09
N LYS A 111 6.77 21.64 -6.82
CA LYS A 111 8.07 22.06 -6.28
C LYS A 111 8.97 20.86 -6.01
N VAL A 112 8.48 19.86 -5.27
CA VAL A 112 9.32 18.71 -4.87
C VAL A 112 9.71 17.82 -6.06
N SER A 113 8.84 17.70 -7.07
CA SER A 113 9.09 16.83 -8.21
C SER A 113 10.34 17.22 -8.99
N MET A 114 10.70 18.50 -9.00
CA MET A 114 11.95 18.97 -9.63
C MET A 114 13.17 18.35 -8.95
N ALA A 115 13.22 18.42 -7.61
CA ALA A 115 14.31 17.84 -6.83
C ALA A 115 14.35 16.31 -6.96
N TRP A 116 13.20 15.65 -7.10
CA TRP A 116 13.15 14.21 -7.35
C TRP A 116 13.67 13.82 -8.75
N LEU A 117 13.33 14.60 -9.78
CA LEU A 117 13.81 14.40 -11.16
C LEU A 117 15.32 14.60 -11.28
N GLU A 118 15.88 15.57 -10.55
CA GLU A 118 17.35 15.78 -10.46
C GLU A 118 18.08 14.56 -9.89
N GLN A 119 17.40 13.72 -9.12
CA GLN A 119 17.95 12.46 -8.61
C GLN A 119 17.77 11.28 -9.58
N GLY A 120 17.21 11.52 -10.76
CA GLY A 120 16.91 10.49 -11.76
C GLY A 120 15.68 9.63 -11.41
N CYS A 121 14.80 10.12 -10.54
CA CYS A 121 13.57 9.43 -10.20
C CYS A 121 12.45 9.85 -11.17
N PHE A 122 12.04 8.97 -12.07
CA PHE A 122 10.98 9.26 -13.05
C PHE A 122 9.66 8.55 -12.75
N MET A 123 9.65 7.70 -11.72
CA MET A 123 8.45 7.05 -11.20
C MET A 123 8.22 7.53 -9.79
N HIS A 124 7.06 8.15 -9.56
CA HIS A 124 6.67 8.67 -8.26
C HIS A 124 5.50 7.84 -7.75
N TYR A 125 5.68 7.21 -6.59
CA TYR A 125 4.64 6.46 -5.89
C TYR A 125 4.21 7.24 -4.67
N THR A 126 2.92 7.24 -4.37
CA THR A 126 2.37 7.85 -3.17
C THR A 126 1.27 6.99 -2.59
N ILE A 127 1.31 6.75 -1.28
CA ILE A 127 0.20 6.17 -0.55
C ILE A 127 -0.64 7.34 -0.03
N ILE A 128 -1.88 7.44 -0.52
CA ILE A 128 -2.80 8.49 -0.11
C ILE A 128 -3.93 7.92 0.75
N PRO A 129 -4.37 8.67 1.77
CA PRO A 129 -5.57 8.35 2.53
C PRO A 129 -6.87 8.58 1.72
N LEU A 130 -7.97 7.96 2.13
CA LEU A 130 -9.28 8.04 1.47
C LEU A 130 -10.41 8.65 2.33
N GLY A 131 -10.17 8.97 3.60
CA GLY A 131 -11.15 9.64 4.46
C GLY A 131 -11.36 11.11 4.07
N ASN A 132 -10.34 11.74 3.49
CA ASN A 132 -10.42 13.07 2.90
C ASN A 132 -10.16 13.05 1.39
N GLN A 133 -11.21 13.38 0.62
CA GLN A 133 -11.18 13.38 -0.85
C GLN A 133 -10.11 14.32 -1.45
N VAL A 134 -9.63 15.33 -0.71
CA VAL A 134 -8.63 16.29 -1.21
C VAL A 134 -7.35 15.61 -1.72
N TYR A 135 -6.93 14.50 -1.12
CA TYR A 135 -5.73 13.77 -1.51
C TYR A 135 -5.91 13.04 -2.85
N LEU A 136 -7.03 12.33 -3.00
CA LEU A 136 -7.37 11.64 -4.24
C LEU A 136 -7.56 12.63 -5.39
N ASP A 137 -8.29 13.73 -5.16
CA ASP A 137 -8.50 14.78 -6.14
C ASP A 137 -7.18 15.43 -6.60
N ALA A 138 -6.29 15.74 -5.66
CA ALA A 138 -4.99 16.33 -6.00
C ALA A 138 -4.15 15.38 -6.87
N CYS A 139 -4.04 14.11 -6.46
CA CYS A 139 -3.25 13.11 -7.18
C CYS A 139 -3.80 12.80 -8.57
N GLN A 140 -5.12 12.64 -8.72
CA GLN A 140 -5.74 12.44 -10.04
C GLN A 140 -5.49 13.63 -10.98
N ARG A 141 -5.59 14.86 -10.47
CA ARG A 141 -5.31 16.09 -11.23
C ARG A 141 -3.83 16.34 -11.49
N LEU A 142 -2.95 15.54 -10.90
CA LEU A 142 -1.53 15.41 -11.22
C LEU A 142 -1.25 14.22 -12.13
N SER A 143 -2.27 13.54 -12.67
CA SER A 143 -2.13 12.34 -13.51
C SER A 143 -1.45 11.16 -12.81
N PHE A 144 -1.60 11.06 -11.49
CA PHE A 144 -1.35 9.80 -10.81
C PHE A 144 -2.52 8.83 -11.08
N SER A 145 -2.20 7.58 -11.34
CA SER A 145 -3.18 6.49 -11.48
C SER A 145 -3.12 5.57 -10.27
N ILE A 146 -4.27 4.99 -9.89
CA ILE A 146 -4.32 4.01 -8.80
C ILE A 146 -3.60 2.73 -9.27
N GLN A 147 -2.68 2.23 -8.46
CA GLN A 147 -1.94 1.00 -8.73
C GLN A 147 -2.32 -0.11 -7.73
N GLN A 148 -2.38 0.24 -6.45
CA GLN A 148 -2.72 -0.68 -5.36
C GLN A 148 -3.87 -0.12 -4.53
N VAL A 149 -4.70 -1.03 -4.05
CA VAL A 149 -5.70 -0.74 -3.02
C VAL A 149 -5.24 -1.37 -1.72
N HIS A 150 -5.27 -0.60 -0.63
CA HIS A 150 -5.14 -1.11 0.73
C HIS A 150 -6.52 -1.11 1.36
N GLY A 151 -6.96 -2.27 1.85
CA GLY A 151 -8.30 -2.46 2.37
C GLY A 151 -8.32 -3.09 3.75
N VAL A 152 -9.34 -2.72 4.52
CA VAL A 152 -9.61 -3.26 5.87
C VAL A 152 -11.00 -3.86 5.90
N MET A 153 -11.12 -5.03 6.52
CA MET A 153 -12.37 -5.71 6.82
C MET A 153 -12.49 -5.86 8.34
N ASN A 154 -13.49 -5.21 8.93
CA ASN A 154 -13.84 -5.45 10.32
C ASN A 154 -14.47 -6.85 10.45
N MET A 155 -14.05 -7.63 11.44
CA MET A 155 -14.54 -9.00 11.66
C MET A 155 -16.04 -9.07 11.93
N GLU A 156 -16.64 -8.01 12.48
CA GLU A 156 -18.07 -7.90 12.76
C GLU A 156 -18.90 -7.69 11.49
N ASP A 157 -18.31 -7.07 10.46
CA ASP A 157 -18.97 -6.80 9.18
C ASP A 157 -19.00 -8.04 8.26
N TYR A 158 -18.18 -9.06 8.55
CA TYR A 158 -18.04 -10.24 7.69
C TYR A 158 -19.29 -11.13 7.73
N LYS A 159 -19.79 -11.48 6.55
CA LYS A 159 -20.89 -12.42 6.37
C LYS A 159 -20.38 -13.67 5.66
N PRO A 160 -20.31 -14.83 6.35
CA PRO A 160 -19.87 -16.07 5.72
C PRO A 160 -20.67 -16.42 4.47
N PHE A 161 -19.98 -16.88 3.43
CA PHE A 161 -20.62 -17.32 2.20
C PHE A 161 -21.33 -18.67 2.41
N GLU A 162 -22.56 -18.80 1.89
CA GLU A 162 -23.32 -20.07 1.93
C GLU A 162 -22.84 -21.05 0.85
N ASN A 163 -22.75 -20.58 -0.39
CA ASN A 163 -22.35 -21.41 -1.55
C ASN A 163 -20.83 -21.43 -1.70
N VAL A 164 -20.20 -22.42 -1.05
CA VAL A 164 -18.75 -22.63 -1.02
C VAL A 164 -18.34 -23.97 -1.64
N SER A 165 -17.06 -24.11 -1.97
CA SER A 165 -16.50 -25.39 -2.42
C SER A 165 -16.60 -26.44 -1.31
N ASN A 166 -16.69 -27.72 -1.69
CA ASN A 166 -16.55 -28.86 -0.77
C ASN A 166 -15.08 -29.26 -0.51
N ALA A 167 -14.12 -28.39 -0.86
CA ALA A 167 -12.72 -28.57 -0.53
C ALA A 167 -12.51 -28.59 1.00
N GLU A 168 -11.59 -29.44 1.44
CA GLU A 168 -11.09 -29.43 2.80
C GLU A 168 -10.15 -28.23 2.97
N ILE A 169 -10.31 -27.47 4.06
CA ILE A 169 -9.35 -26.45 4.44
C ILE A 169 -8.57 -26.98 5.64
N ARG A 170 -7.26 -26.99 5.54
CA ARG A 170 -6.37 -27.38 6.64
C ARG A 170 -5.25 -26.38 6.82
N ALA A 171 -4.67 -26.37 8.02
CA ALA A 171 -3.43 -25.65 8.26
C ALA A 171 -2.29 -26.27 7.43
N GLY A 172 -1.43 -25.40 6.88
CA GLY A 172 -0.15 -25.78 6.31
C GLY A 172 0.82 -26.26 7.40
N ASN A 173 1.76 -27.11 7.01
CA ASN A 173 2.85 -27.57 7.88
C ASN A 173 4.16 -27.67 7.08
N LYS A 174 5.27 -27.99 7.75
CA LYS A 174 6.62 -28.04 7.15
C LYS A 174 6.74 -28.95 5.93
N MET A 175 5.92 -30.00 5.82
CA MET A 175 5.93 -30.89 4.65
C MET A 175 5.30 -30.25 3.41
N ASP A 176 4.60 -29.13 3.55
CA ASP A 176 3.96 -28.39 2.45
C ASP A 176 4.92 -27.39 1.77
N SER A 177 6.22 -27.37 2.14
CA SER A 177 7.20 -26.40 1.61
C SER A 177 7.24 -26.37 0.07
N GLU A 178 7.43 -27.52 -0.58
CA GLU A 178 7.46 -27.58 -2.05
C GLU A 178 6.11 -27.19 -2.67
N MET A 179 4.99 -27.64 -2.09
CA MET A 179 3.64 -27.27 -2.52
C MET A 179 3.41 -25.76 -2.46
N MET A 180 3.83 -25.10 -1.38
CA MET A 180 3.78 -23.64 -1.25
C MET A 180 4.64 -22.97 -2.32
N GLY A 181 5.85 -23.49 -2.56
CA GLY A 181 6.72 -23.03 -3.64
C GLY A 181 6.05 -23.09 -5.02
N GLU A 182 5.32 -24.16 -5.33
CA GLU A 182 4.57 -24.29 -6.59
C GLU A 182 3.40 -23.29 -6.69
N MET A 183 2.64 -23.14 -5.60
CA MET A 183 1.52 -22.18 -5.52
C MET A 183 1.95 -20.71 -5.61
N SER A 184 3.24 -20.40 -5.45
CA SER A 184 3.78 -19.04 -5.66
C SER A 184 3.55 -18.48 -7.07
N SER A 185 3.35 -19.37 -8.05
CA SER A 185 3.02 -19.03 -9.43
C SER A 185 1.59 -18.48 -9.58
N ILE A 186 0.68 -18.76 -8.64
CA ILE A 186 -0.73 -18.37 -8.75
C ILE A 186 -0.86 -16.85 -8.85
N ILE A 187 -0.36 -16.12 -7.85
CA ILE A 187 -0.49 -14.65 -7.81
C ILE A 187 0.27 -14.01 -8.99
N GLN A 188 1.48 -14.51 -9.27
CA GLN A 188 2.28 -14.02 -10.39
C GLN A 188 1.56 -14.20 -11.74
N SER A 189 0.84 -15.30 -11.94
CA SER A 189 0.08 -15.53 -13.17
C SER A 189 -1.02 -14.48 -13.40
N TYR A 190 -1.72 -14.06 -12.33
CA TYR A 190 -2.72 -12.98 -12.41
C TYR A 190 -2.07 -11.62 -12.67
N HIS A 191 -0.94 -11.34 -12.03
CA HIS A 191 -0.24 -10.07 -12.19
C HIS A 191 0.44 -9.94 -13.57
N ASN A 192 0.97 -11.04 -14.12
CA ASN A 192 1.63 -11.03 -15.43
C ASN A 192 0.63 -11.08 -16.61
N SER A 193 -0.65 -11.37 -16.34
CA SER A 193 -1.71 -11.41 -17.34
C SER A 193 -2.42 -10.06 -17.50
N ALA A 194 -3.21 -9.94 -18.57
CA ALA A 194 -4.08 -8.79 -18.77
C ALA A 194 -5.13 -8.67 -17.64
N PRO A 195 -5.46 -7.45 -17.17
CA PRO A 195 -4.93 -6.16 -17.58
C PRO A 195 -3.80 -5.62 -16.66
N THR A 196 -3.09 -6.48 -15.92
CA THR A 196 -2.08 -6.04 -14.94
C THR A 196 -0.69 -5.87 -15.55
N PHE A 197 -0.23 -6.85 -16.33
CA PHE A 197 1.06 -6.81 -17.05
C PHE A 197 2.30 -6.50 -16.18
N GLU A 198 2.32 -6.94 -14.93
CA GLU A 198 3.53 -6.88 -14.08
C GLU A 198 4.59 -7.83 -14.62
N PRO A 199 5.85 -7.40 -14.82
CA PRO A 199 6.90 -8.27 -15.34
C PRO A 199 7.28 -9.38 -14.36
N ALA A 200 7.44 -10.60 -14.87
CA ALA A 200 7.95 -11.75 -14.14
C ALA A 200 9.45 -11.92 -14.42
N LEU A 201 10.29 -11.16 -13.73
CA LEU A 201 11.75 -11.25 -13.87
C LEU A 201 12.24 -12.58 -13.25
N PRO A 202 13.09 -13.38 -13.92
CA PRO A 202 13.49 -14.71 -13.45
C PRO A 202 14.03 -14.72 -12.01
N GLU A 203 14.89 -13.78 -11.65
CA GLU A 203 15.46 -13.64 -10.32
C GLU A 203 14.41 -13.31 -9.26
N VAL A 204 13.39 -12.52 -9.62
CA VAL A 204 12.27 -12.19 -8.73
C VAL A 204 11.36 -13.40 -8.57
N VAL A 205 11.06 -14.12 -9.65
CA VAL A 205 10.23 -15.34 -9.63
C VAL A 205 10.85 -16.40 -8.72
N LEU A 206 12.16 -16.63 -8.84
CA LEU A 206 12.90 -17.56 -7.98
C LEU A 206 12.86 -17.12 -6.51
N ASN A 207 13.12 -15.85 -6.23
CA ASN A 207 13.07 -15.32 -4.86
C ASN A 207 11.67 -15.45 -4.23
N ILE A 208 10.61 -15.20 -4.99
CA ILE A 208 9.22 -15.38 -4.53
C ILE A 208 8.94 -16.85 -4.24
N LYS A 209 9.36 -17.77 -5.12
CA LYS A 209 9.19 -19.21 -4.91
C LYS A 209 9.87 -19.67 -3.61
N GLU A 210 11.11 -19.28 -3.39
CA GLU A 210 11.84 -19.61 -2.15
C GLU A 210 11.22 -18.93 -0.92
N GLY A 211 10.67 -17.73 -1.06
CA GLY A 211 9.90 -17.07 -0.01
C GLY A 211 8.68 -17.89 0.41
N TYR A 212 7.94 -18.43 -0.55
CA TYR A 212 6.76 -19.26 -0.28
C TYR A 212 7.11 -20.59 0.39
N LYS A 213 8.21 -21.23 0.00
CA LYS A 213 8.70 -22.44 0.65
C LYS A 213 8.91 -22.24 2.15
N ARG A 214 9.50 -21.10 2.54
CA ARG A 214 9.75 -20.76 3.95
C ARG A 214 8.48 -20.52 4.77
N ILE A 215 7.33 -20.23 4.16
CA ILE A 215 6.05 -20.09 4.87
C ILE A 215 5.60 -21.40 5.52
N ALA A 216 5.95 -22.54 4.90
CA ALA A 216 5.67 -23.83 5.52
C ALA A 216 6.51 -24.07 6.78
N GLU A 217 7.63 -23.36 6.92
CA GLU A 217 8.62 -23.54 7.98
C GLU A 217 8.41 -22.61 9.18
N GLY A 218 7.70 -21.50 8.98
CA GLY A 218 7.42 -20.50 10.02
C GLY A 218 6.35 -20.94 11.01
N ASN A 219 6.33 -20.23 12.14
CA ASN A 219 5.45 -20.55 13.28
C ASN A 219 4.50 -19.40 13.66
N ASP A 220 4.71 -18.20 13.12
CA ASP A 220 3.98 -17.00 13.53
C ASP A 220 2.79 -16.72 12.60
N GLU A 221 2.83 -17.26 11.38
CA GLU A 221 1.79 -17.18 10.37
C GLU A 221 0.67 -18.19 10.59
N THR A 222 -0.49 -17.89 10.02
CA THR A 222 -1.54 -18.91 9.78
C THR A 222 -1.64 -19.17 8.30
N CYS A 223 -1.06 -20.28 7.85
CA CYS A 223 -1.19 -20.76 6.48
C CYS A 223 -2.37 -21.72 6.37
N LEU A 224 -3.34 -21.41 5.51
CA LEU A 224 -4.48 -22.27 5.19
C LEU A 224 -4.38 -22.73 3.75
N ILE A 225 -4.53 -24.04 3.53
CA ILE A 225 -4.47 -24.68 2.21
C ILE A 225 -5.81 -25.34 1.92
N ALA A 226 -6.37 -25.06 0.74
CA ALA A 226 -7.57 -25.73 0.24
C ALA A 226 -7.18 -26.95 -0.58
N ILE A 227 -7.68 -28.12 -0.22
CA ILE A 227 -7.36 -29.40 -0.87
C ILE A 227 -8.63 -30.13 -1.27
N LYS A 228 -8.59 -30.77 -2.44
CA LYS A 228 -9.61 -31.72 -2.88
C LYS A 228 -8.98 -32.80 -3.76
N ASP A 229 -9.36 -34.06 -3.56
CA ASP A 229 -8.86 -35.19 -4.34
C ASP A 229 -7.31 -35.22 -4.38
N MET A 230 -6.68 -34.97 -3.22
CA MET A 230 -5.22 -34.88 -3.03
C MET A 230 -4.52 -33.77 -3.85
N LYS A 231 -5.26 -32.79 -4.35
CA LYS A 231 -4.72 -31.63 -5.07
C LYS A 231 -5.01 -30.33 -4.34
N GLU A 232 -4.01 -29.49 -4.26
CA GLU A 232 -4.12 -28.13 -3.78
C GLU A 232 -4.87 -27.25 -4.78
N LEU A 233 -5.79 -26.43 -4.27
CA LEU A 233 -6.67 -25.60 -5.09
C LEU A 233 -6.37 -24.10 -4.91
N GLY A 234 -5.74 -23.75 -3.78
CA GLY A 234 -5.48 -22.39 -3.36
C GLY A 234 -5.06 -22.34 -1.90
N PHE A 235 -4.69 -21.14 -1.46
CA PHE A 235 -4.15 -20.90 -0.13
C PHE A 235 -4.46 -19.47 0.33
N GLN A 236 -4.35 -19.26 1.65
CA GLN A 236 -4.36 -17.95 2.30
C GLN A 236 -3.33 -17.96 3.43
N VAL A 237 -2.56 -16.89 3.58
CA VAL A 237 -1.58 -16.76 4.67
C VAL A 237 -1.81 -15.46 5.41
N TYR A 238 -1.95 -15.59 6.72
CA TYR A 238 -2.21 -14.50 7.64
C TYR A 238 -1.01 -14.23 8.53
N TYR A 239 -0.60 -12.97 8.67
CA TYR A 239 0.48 -12.53 9.54
C TYR A 239 -0.04 -11.55 10.60
N PRO A 240 0.35 -11.70 11.87
CA PRO A 240 0.15 -10.65 12.87
C PRO A 240 0.81 -9.36 12.38
N ILE A 241 0.13 -8.23 12.58
CA ILE A 241 0.71 -6.92 12.24
C ILE A 241 1.19 -6.20 13.50
N THR A 242 2.20 -5.35 13.33
CA THR A 242 2.47 -4.28 14.28
C THR A 242 1.66 -3.08 13.84
N SER A 243 0.87 -2.50 14.74
CA SER A 243 0.01 -1.36 14.43
C SER A 243 0.83 -0.11 14.09
N ASP A 244 0.29 0.66 13.17
CA ASP A 244 0.81 1.94 12.69
C ASP A 244 -0.35 2.90 12.39
N LEU A 245 -0.08 4.07 11.81
CA LEU A 245 -1.14 5.04 11.50
C LEU A 245 -2.13 4.58 10.43
N MET A 246 -1.83 3.54 9.64
CA MET A 246 -2.73 3.04 8.58
C MET A 246 -3.49 1.78 8.99
N THR A 247 -3.17 1.18 10.14
CA THR A 247 -3.64 -0.16 10.54
C THR A 247 -4.32 -0.19 11.91
N PRO A 248 -5.21 -1.15 12.19
CA PRO A 248 -5.87 -1.26 13.50
C PRO A 248 -4.95 -1.85 14.59
N ASP A 249 -5.29 -1.62 15.87
CA ASP A 249 -4.52 -2.10 17.05
C ASP A 249 -4.43 -3.63 17.19
N ASN A 250 -5.43 -4.34 16.68
CA ASN A 250 -5.53 -5.79 16.82
C ASN A 250 -5.96 -6.44 15.50
N GLY A 251 -5.24 -6.05 14.45
CA GLY A 251 -5.42 -6.55 13.09
C GLY A 251 -4.56 -7.78 12.79
N VAL A 252 -4.89 -8.42 11.67
CA VAL A 252 -4.06 -9.42 11.02
C VAL A 252 -4.02 -9.14 9.53
N GLU A 253 -2.88 -9.31 8.88
CA GLU A 253 -2.72 -9.12 7.44
C GLU A 253 -2.96 -10.44 6.71
N LEU A 254 -3.96 -10.47 5.82
CA LEU A 254 -4.03 -11.45 4.75
C LEU A 254 -3.02 -11.05 3.67
N SER A 255 -1.77 -11.47 3.85
CA SER A 255 -0.63 -10.97 3.08
C SER A 255 -0.55 -11.61 1.70
N ILE A 256 -0.82 -12.91 1.60
CA ILE A 256 -0.89 -13.61 0.33
C ILE A 256 -2.11 -14.52 0.29
N ALA A 257 -2.81 -14.49 -0.84
CA ALA A 257 -3.98 -15.30 -1.09
C ALA A 257 -4.08 -15.64 -2.57
N GLY A 258 -4.33 -16.91 -2.86
CA GLY A 258 -4.38 -17.40 -4.23
C GLY A 258 -5.38 -18.54 -4.40
N THR A 259 -6.00 -18.60 -5.56
CA THR A 259 -6.74 -19.77 -6.03
C THR A 259 -6.36 -19.99 -7.48
N TYR A 260 -6.06 -21.24 -7.85
CA TYR A 260 -5.73 -21.55 -9.24
C TYR A 260 -6.84 -21.09 -10.17
N TYR A 261 -6.46 -20.58 -11.34
CA TYR A 261 -7.41 -20.08 -12.34
C TYR A 261 -8.46 -21.13 -12.73
N SER A 262 -8.07 -22.40 -12.84
CA SER A 262 -8.97 -23.54 -13.11
C SER A 262 -10.04 -23.77 -12.05
N GLN A 263 -9.87 -23.21 -10.86
CA GLN A 263 -10.78 -23.31 -9.71
C GLN A 263 -11.60 -22.03 -9.48
N MET A 264 -11.42 -21.00 -10.31
CA MET A 264 -12.22 -19.78 -10.23
C MET A 264 -13.71 -20.06 -10.43
N GLY A 265 -14.55 -19.33 -9.71
CA GLY A 265 -16.00 -19.53 -9.72
C GLY A 265 -16.52 -20.77 -8.98
N ARG A 266 -15.64 -21.65 -8.48
CA ARG A 266 -16.03 -22.90 -7.77
C ARG A 266 -16.18 -22.75 -6.25
N GLY A 267 -16.06 -21.53 -5.73
CA GLY A 267 -16.23 -21.25 -4.31
C GLY A 267 -15.04 -21.63 -3.40
N VAL A 268 -13.85 -21.92 -3.96
CA VAL A 268 -12.64 -22.23 -3.19
C VAL A 268 -12.19 -21.02 -2.36
N GLY A 269 -12.01 -19.85 -2.98
CA GLY A 269 -11.65 -18.62 -2.26
C GLY A 269 -12.66 -18.24 -1.19
N LYS A 270 -13.96 -18.46 -1.44
CA LYS A 270 -15.03 -18.24 -0.45
C LYS A 270 -14.89 -19.17 0.77
N LYS A 271 -14.60 -20.46 0.52
CA LYS A 271 -14.37 -21.45 1.58
C LYS A 271 -13.16 -21.08 2.43
N LEU A 272 -12.04 -20.73 1.78
CA LEU A 272 -10.83 -20.24 2.44
C LEU A 272 -11.13 -19.01 3.30
N MET A 273 -11.84 -18.02 2.76
CA MET A 273 -12.18 -16.80 3.50
C MET A 273 -13.08 -17.07 4.71
N ASN A 274 -14.10 -17.94 4.58
CA ASN A 274 -14.95 -18.33 5.72
C ASN A 274 -14.11 -18.94 6.85
N GLU A 275 -13.18 -19.83 6.49
CA GLU A 275 -12.34 -20.53 7.46
C GLU A 275 -11.28 -19.61 8.08
N GLY A 276 -10.64 -18.78 7.25
CA GLY A 276 -9.68 -17.77 7.69
C GLY A 276 -10.31 -16.77 8.65
N TRP A 277 -11.49 -16.25 8.32
CA TRP A 277 -12.26 -15.39 9.24
C TRP A 277 -12.55 -16.10 10.57
N ARG A 278 -13.05 -17.35 10.54
CA ARG A 278 -13.36 -18.12 11.75
C ARG A 278 -12.14 -18.27 12.65
N ILE A 279 -11.02 -18.72 12.09
CA ILE A 279 -9.77 -18.95 12.85
C ILE A 279 -9.20 -17.63 13.36
N MET A 280 -9.17 -16.57 12.55
CA MET A 280 -8.63 -15.28 12.99
C MET A 280 -9.48 -14.65 14.09
N LYS A 281 -10.81 -14.80 14.01
CA LYS A 281 -11.74 -14.36 15.07
C LYS A 281 -11.52 -15.16 16.36
N GLU A 282 -11.33 -16.47 16.29
CA GLU A 282 -11.00 -17.32 17.45
C GLU A 282 -9.66 -16.95 18.10
N LYS A 283 -8.69 -16.50 17.30
CA LYS A 283 -7.42 -15.95 17.79
C LYS A 283 -7.54 -14.55 18.42
N GLY A 284 -8.72 -13.94 18.38
CA GLY A 284 -9.01 -12.66 19.03
C GLY A 284 -8.73 -11.43 18.17
N TYR A 285 -8.42 -11.56 16.88
CA TYR A 285 -8.27 -10.42 15.98
C TYR A 285 -9.62 -9.75 15.71
N ASN A 286 -9.61 -8.42 15.59
CA ASN A 286 -10.83 -7.63 15.32
C ASN A 286 -10.98 -7.18 13.86
N SER A 287 -9.89 -7.26 13.08
CA SER A 287 -9.86 -6.79 11.69
C SER A 287 -8.90 -7.63 10.87
N ILE A 288 -9.19 -7.75 9.57
CA ILE A 288 -8.26 -8.28 8.58
C ILE A 288 -7.90 -7.14 7.63
N ILE A 289 -6.60 -6.93 7.40
CA ILE A 289 -6.10 -6.02 6.39
C ILE A 289 -5.59 -6.83 5.18
N THR A 290 -5.66 -6.25 4.00
CA THR A 290 -5.05 -6.82 2.80
C THR A 290 -4.80 -5.72 1.79
N ASP A 291 -4.06 -6.04 0.73
CA ASP A 291 -3.92 -5.17 -0.42
C ASP A 291 -4.02 -5.95 -1.73
N TRP A 292 -4.31 -5.23 -2.81
CA TRP A 292 -4.34 -5.84 -4.14
C TRP A 292 -4.03 -4.83 -5.24
N ARG A 293 -3.51 -5.35 -6.36
CA ARG A 293 -3.39 -4.60 -7.62
C ARG A 293 -4.80 -4.25 -8.11
N ILE A 294 -5.09 -2.97 -8.33
CA ILE A 294 -6.45 -2.57 -8.74
C ILE A 294 -6.84 -3.17 -10.11
N THR A 295 -5.85 -3.44 -10.96
CA THR A 295 -5.99 -4.10 -12.27
C THR A 295 -6.13 -5.63 -12.18
N ASN A 296 -5.87 -6.24 -11.02
CA ASN A 296 -6.20 -7.64 -10.79
C ASN A 296 -7.71 -7.77 -10.58
N LEU A 297 -8.45 -8.03 -11.66
CA LEU A 297 -9.92 -8.07 -11.66
C LEU A 297 -10.50 -9.12 -10.71
N ALA A 298 -9.80 -10.24 -10.51
CA ALA A 298 -10.22 -11.28 -9.58
C ALA A 298 -10.23 -10.72 -8.15
N SER A 299 -9.12 -10.13 -7.71
CA SER A 299 -9.00 -9.51 -6.39
C SER A 299 -9.92 -8.29 -6.23
N SER A 300 -9.96 -7.40 -7.23
CA SER A 300 -10.82 -6.20 -7.23
C SER A 300 -12.32 -6.52 -7.19
N THR A 301 -12.71 -7.74 -7.56
CA THR A 301 -14.10 -8.22 -7.41
C THR A 301 -14.30 -8.98 -6.11
N PHE A 302 -13.33 -9.81 -5.70
CA PHE A 302 -13.49 -10.75 -4.61
C PHE A 302 -13.36 -10.08 -3.23
N TRP A 303 -12.37 -9.22 -3.03
CA TRP A 303 -12.13 -8.60 -1.73
C TRP A 303 -13.26 -7.66 -1.28
N PRO A 304 -13.82 -6.79 -2.14
CA PRO A 304 -15.01 -6.02 -1.76
C PRO A 304 -16.21 -6.89 -1.40
N LYS A 305 -16.41 -8.04 -2.08
CA LYS A 305 -17.47 -9.01 -1.72
C LYS A 305 -17.23 -9.71 -0.38
N CYS A 306 -15.97 -9.78 0.07
CA CYS A 306 -15.63 -10.25 1.41
C CYS A 306 -15.80 -9.16 2.48
N GLY A 307 -16.14 -7.92 2.10
CA GLY A 307 -16.33 -6.82 3.05
C GLY A 307 -15.10 -5.94 3.28
N PHE A 308 -14.01 -6.14 2.53
CA PHE A 308 -12.87 -5.22 2.58
C PHE A 308 -13.25 -3.87 1.99
N LYS A 309 -13.05 -2.81 2.77
CA LYS A 309 -13.28 -1.42 2.37
C LYS A 309 -11.92 -0.76 2.07
N PRO A 310 -11.73 -0.12 0.91
CA PRO A 310 -10.53 0.66 0.63
C PRO A 310 -10.35 1.80 1.63
N ILE A 311 -9.14 1.95 2.17
CA ILE A 311 -8.79 3.01 3.14
C ILE A 311 -7.64 3.90 2.64
N ALA A 312 -6.84 3.37 1.74
CA ALA A 312 -5.73 4.06 1.12
C ALA A 312 -5.49 3.50 -0.28
N TYR A 313 -4.97 4.35 -1.16
CA TYR A 313 -4.47 3.93 -2.46
C TYR A 313 -2.99 4.19 -2.57
N ARG A 314 -2.24 3.21 -3.09
CA ARG A 314 -0.96 3.50 -3.71
C ARG A 314 -1.23 3.96 -5.13
N MET A 315 -0.93 5.21 -5.41
CA MET A 315 -0.98 5.78 -6.74
C MET A 315 0.42 5.95 -7.33
N VAL A 316 0.51 5.90 -8.66
CA VAL A 316 1.77 6.03 -9.40
C VAL A 316 1.65 7.07 -10.49
N ARG A 317 2.72 7.85 -10.70
CA ARG A 317 2.91 8.68 -11.88
C ARG A 317 4.22 8.34 -12.56
N TYR A 318 4.13 8.06 -13.85
CA TYR A 318 5.27 7.88 -14.73
C TYR A 318 5.57 9.19 -15.45
N ILE A 319 6.80 9.66 -15.32
CA ILE A 319 7.32 10.83 -16.04
C ILE A 319 8.24 10.32 -17.14
N ASN A 320 8.14 10.91 -18.33
CA ASN A 320 9.04 10.56 -19.42
C ASN A 320 10.47 10.96 -19.05
N SER A 321 11.38 9.99 -18.98
CA SER A 321 12.78 10.20 -18.59
C SER A 321 13.56 11.10 -19.54
N ASN A 322 13.06 11.31 -20.77
CA ASN A 322 13.65 12.28 -21.69
C ASN A 322 13.66 13.71 -21.14
N ILE A 323 12.78 14.04 -20.17
CA ILE A 323 12.80 15.37 -19.52
C ILE A 323 14.16 15.70 -18.89
N ALA A 324 14.97 14.70 -18.56
CA ALA A 324 16.32 14.88 -18.02
C ALA A 324 17.24 15.67 -18.97
N TRP A 325 17.04 15.57 -20.29
CA TRP A 325 17.87 16.23 -21.30
C TRP A 325 17.04 17.08 -22.28
N ALA A 326 15.80 16.71 -22.57
CA ALA A 326 14.90 17.42 -23.50
C ALA A 326 14.07 18.47 -22.76
N ASN A 327 14.72 19.52 -22.27
CA ASN A 327 14.09 20.64 -21.58
C ASN A 327 14.73 21.98 -21.95
N PHE A 328 14.07 23.10 -21.64
CA PHE A 328 14.54 24.45 -21.99
C PHE A 328 15.80 24.91 -21.22
N ASN A 329 16.33 24.12 -20.27
CA ASN A 329 17.65 24.37 -19.69
C ASN A 329 18.77 23.82 -20.57
N ASN A 330 18.48 22.89 -21.49
CA ASN A 330 19.46 22.33 -22.42
C ASN A 330 19.92 23.42 -23.42
N PRO A 331 21.24 23.71 -23.49
CA PRO A 331 21.78 24.71 -24.42
C PRO A 331 21.38 24.46 -25.88
N SER A 332 21.31 23.20 -26.31
CA SER A 332 20.96 22.86 -27.70
C SER A 332 19.53 23.24 -28.06
N ILE A 333 18.60 23.26 -27.09
CA ILE A 333 17.21 23.69 -27.33
C ILE A 333 17.10 25.22 -27.30
N LYS A 334 17.90 25.91 -26.47
CA LYS A 334 17.90 27.39 -26.39
C LYS A 334 18.37 28.08 -27.68
N LEU A 335 19.02 27.34 -28.57
CA LEU A 335 19.54 27.84 -29.85
C LEU A 335 18.56 27.67 -31.02
N LEU A 336 17.41 27.02 -30.80
CA LEU A 336 16.28 26.94 -31.74
C LEU A 336 15.36 28.14 -31.54
#